data_AF-A0AB37EBG8-F1
#
_entry.id   AF-A0AB37EBG8-F1
#
_cell.length_a   1.000
_cell.length_b   1.000
_cell.length_c   1.000
_cell.angle_alpha   90.00
_cell.angle_beta   90.00
_cell.angle_gamma   90.00
#
_symmetry.space_group_name_H-M   'P 1'
#
loop_
_entity.id
_entity.type
_entity.pdbx_description
1 polymer ?
#
loop_
_entity_poly.entity_id
_entity_poly.type
_entity_poly.pdbx_seq_one_letter_code
_entity_poly.pdbx_strand_id
1 'polypeptide(L)' 'MLRAAMRMGIAPEAFWRLSLKEWRMLTAAPRGTAPMGRAGLTKLMEDWPDDG' A
#
# COMPACT_ATOMS: atom_id res chain seq x y z
N MET A 1 -7.57 -0.22 15.61
CA MET A 1 -6.74 0.74 14.84
C MET A 1 -5.29 0.78 15.33
N LEU A 2 -5.03 1.05 16.61
CA LEU A 2 -3.66 1.07 17.16
C LEU A 2 -2.85 -0.22 16.90
N ARG A 3 -3.43 -1.41 17.12
CA ARG A 3 -2.74 -2.69 16.80
C ARG A 3 -2.34 -2.83 15.33
N ALA A 4 -3.13 -2.28 14.41
CA ALA A 4 -2.79 -2.29 12.99
C ALA A 4 -1.65 -1.30 12.69
N ALA A 5 -1.65 -0.14 13.34
CA ALA A 5 -0.56 0.83 13.25
C ALA A 5 0.77 0.23 13.73
N MET A 6 0.76 -0.47 14.86
CA MET A 6 1.94 -1.18 15.38
C MET A 6 2.47 -2.24 14.42
N ARG A 7 1.60 -2.99 13.74
CA ARG A 7 1.99 -3.97 12.70
C ARG A 7 2.62 -3.32 11.47
N MET A 8 2.33 -2.04 11.22
CA MET A 8 2.96 -1.23 10.17
C MET A 8 4.22 -0.49 10.67
N GLY A 9 4.65 -0.72 11.91
CA GLY A 9 5.82 -0.05 12.50
C GLY A 9 5.57 1.37 13.03
N ILE A 10 4.30 1.78 13.14
CA ILE A 10 3.93 3.11 13.66
C ILE A 10 3.87 3.04 15.19
N ALA A 11 4.71 3.84 15.86
CA ALA A 11 4.71 3.96 17.32
C ALA A 11 3.37 4.55 17.85
N PRO A 12 2.93 4.20 19.06
CA PRO A 12 1.66 4.68 19.61
C PRO A 12 1.53 6.21 19.64
N GLU A 13 2.59 6.93 19.98
CA GLU A 13 2.61 8.40 20.04
C GLU A 13 2.44 9.01 18.64
N ALA A 14 3.05 8.38 17.63
CA ALA A 14 2.89 8.79 16.24
C ALA A 14 1.46 8.53 15.74
N PHE A 15 0.85 7.41 16.13
CA PHE A 15 -0.53 7.09 15.79
C PHE A 15 -1.52 8.15 16.31
N TRP A 16 -1.36 8.62 17.56
CA TRP A 16 -2.25 9.65 18.13
C TRP A 16 -2.10 11.03 17.50
N ARG A 17 -1.00 11.28 16.78
CA ARG A 17 -0.79 12.51 16.01
C ARG A 17 -1.43 12.47 14.62
N LEU A 18 -1.81 11.30 14.13
CA LEU A 18 -2.44 11.16 12.80
C LEU A 18 -3.87 11.67 12.85
N SER A 19 -4.24 12.44 11.83
CA SER A 19 -5.62 12.70 11.50
C SER A 19 -6.31 11.45 10.95
N LEU A 20 -7.65 11.41 11.04
CA LEU A 20 -8.44 10.33 10.45
C LEU A 20 -8.23 10.23 8.93
N LYS A 21 -7.94 11.34 8.24
CA LYS A 21 -7.65 11.36 6.80
C LYS A 21 -6.34 10.62 6.49
N GLU A 22 -5.28 10.91 7.23
CA GLU A 22 -3.97 10.27 7.07
C GLU A 22 -4.05 8.79 7.39
N TRP A 23 -4.73 8.43 8.49
CA TRP A 23 -4.96 7.03 8.82
C TRP A 23 -5.68 6.29 7.69
N ARG A 24 -6.71 6.91 7.08
CA ARG A 24 -7.42 6.34 5.94
C ARG A 24 -6.54 6.21 4.70
N MET A 25 -5.61 7.13 4.45
CA MET A 25 -4.66 6.99 3.33
C MET A 25 -3.76 5.77 3.49
N LEU A 26 -3.33 5.48 4.73
CA LEU A 26 -2.45 4.33 5.02
C LEU A 26 -3.17 3.00 4.97
N THR A 27 -4.45 2.93 5.38
CA THR A 27 -5.14 1.65 5.59
C THR A 27 -6.30 1.39 4.65
N ALA A 28 -6.75 2.37 3.87
CA ALA A 28 -7.83 2.12 2.93
C ALA A 28 -7.36 1.10 1.90
N ALA A 29 -8.13 0.02 1.72
CA ALA A 29 -7.98 -0.83 0.57
C ALA A 29 -8.08 0.04 -0.69
N PRO A 30 -7.19 -0.17 -1.69
CA PRO A 30 -7.29 0.53 -2.96
C PRO A 30 -8.72 0.43 -3.50
N ARG A 31 -9.36 1.58 -3.72
CA ARG A 31 -10.68 1.61 -4.38
C ARG A 31 -10.45 1.56 -5.88
N GLY A 32 -10.61 0.36 -6.45
CA GLY A 32 -10.54 0.17 -7.89
C GLY A 32 -9.26 -0.53 -8.34
N THR A 33 -9.46 -1.34 -9.38
CA THR A 33 -8.57 -2.34 -9.99
C THR A 33 -8.04 -3.40 -9.02
N ALA A 34 -8.43 -4.65 -9.28
CA ALA A 34 -7.80 -5.80 -8.66
C ALA A 34 -6.27 -5.72 -8.85
N PRO A 35 -5.46 -6.24 -7.91
CA PRO A 35 -4.02 -6.31 -8.08
C PRO A 35 -3.67 -6.90 -9.46
N MET A 36 -2.63 -6.37 -10.10
CA MET A 36 -2.15 -6.88 -11.37
C MET A 36 -1.86 -8.38 -11.25
N GLY A 37 -2.59 -9.18 -12.03
CA GLY A 37 -2.41 -10.62 -12.06
C GLY A 37 -1.08 -11.00 -12.74
N ARG A 38 -0.71 -12.28 -12.61
CA ARG A 38 0.55 -12.81 -13.16
C ARG A 38 0.73 -12.52 -14.66
N ALA A 39 -0.35 -12.64 -15.44
CA ALA A 39 -0.32 -12.36 -16.87
C ALA A 39 -0.02 -10.88 -17.18
N GLY A 40 -0.60 -9.96 -16.40
CA GLY A 40 -0.33 -8.52 -16.52
C GLY A 40 1.11 -8.19 -16.17
N LEU A 41 1.66 -8.85 -15.13
CA LEU A 41 3.07 -8.68 -14.77
C LEU A 41 4.01 -9.19 -15.87
N THR A 42 3.75 -10.36 -16.44
CA THR A 42 4.54 -10.90 -17.55
C THR A 42 4.57 -9.92 -18.73
N LYS A 43 3.40 -9.40 -19.13
CA LYS A 43 3.32 -8.44 -20.23
C LYS A 43 4.10 -7.15 -19.92
N LEU A 44 4.04 -6.65 -18.69
CA LEU A 44 4.78 -5.46 -18.28
C LEU A 44 6.31 -5.64 -18.44
N MET A 45 6.82 -6.81 -18.04
CA MET A 45 8.24 -7.15 -18.16
C MET A 45 8.68 -7.30 -19.63
N GLU A 46 7.80 -7.80 -20.50
CA GLU A 46 8.06 -7.88 -21.94
C GLU A 46 8.09 -6.49 -22.59
N ASP A 47 7.14 -5.62 -22.21
CA ASP A 47 7.02 -4.27 -22.76
C ASP A 47 8.13 -3.32 -22.23
N TRP A 48 8.64 -3.54 -21.01
CA TRP A 48 9.74 -2.80 -20.37
C TRP A 48 10.78 -3.76 -19.78
N PRO A 49 11.75 -4.25 -20.58
CA PRO A 49 12.83 -5.07 -20.08
C PRO A 49 13.80 -4.24 -19.23
N ASP A 50 14.34 -4.85 -18.16
CA ASP A 50 15.26 -4.20 -17.22
C ASP A 50 16.66 -3.93 -17.81
N ASP A 51 16.96 -4.48 -18.99
CA ASP A 51 18.21 -4.24 -19.72
C ASP A 51 18.11 -2.93 -20.52
N GLY A 52 18.37 -1.81 -19.84
CA GLY A 52 18.60 -0.47 -20.42
C GLY A 52 20.00 0.05 -20.14
#